data_AF-A0A8J6NW33-F1
#
_entry.id   AF-A0A8J6NW33-F1
#
_cell.length_a   1.000
_cell.length_b   1.000
_cell.length_c   1.000
_cell.angle_alpha   90.00
_cell.angle_beta   90.00
_cell.angle_gamma   90.00
#
_symmetry.space_group_name_H-M   'P 1'
#
loop_
_entity.id
_entity.type
_entity.pdbx_description
1 polymer ?
#
loop_
_entity_poly.entity_id
_entity_poly.type
_entity_poly.pdbx_seq_one_letter_code
_entity_poly.pdbx_strand_id
1 'polypeptide(L)'
;EAVCKRIRKEPKQYLKDFSEYMAIVLLARCGLRIKEPLRLQLYHYRCRERTIYIEKTKFNKDRLIPVPRSVAAELDNYLAVRDAFMGEDKNPYLFVGNRQKGLNDPRLRFVFHRAAHDIGIDRPRQVIGHMIFASPTPHSLRHSFAVNTLKRIKERGDCPQHGLPVLAAYMGHQIYQYTAKYLKFIDAEQRQGLLDFAISHKEDI
;
A
#
# COMPACT_ATOMS: atom_id res chain seq x y z
N GLU A 1 10.73 -0.78 9.84
CA GLU A 1 11.87 -0.47 10.75
C GLU A 1 12.30 1.00 10.71
N ALA A 2 12.76 1.57 9.59
CA ALA A 2 13.25 2.96 9.56
C ALA A 2 12.24 4.01 10.07
N VAL A 3 10.96 3.89 9.67
CA VAL A 3 9.88 4.75 10.16
C VAL A 3 9.67 4.57 11.68
N CYS A 4 9.68 3.32 12.18
CA CYS A 4 9.49 3.01 13.61
C CYS A 4 10.54 3.70 14.49
N LYS A 5 11.80 3.73 14.03
CA LYS A 5 12.92 4.34 14.77
C LYS A 5 12.72 5.85 15.01
N ARG A 6 11.80 6.50 14.29
CA ARG A 6 11.50 7.92 14.40
C ARG A 6 10.18 8.24 15.11
N ILE A 7 9.47 7.23 15.63
CA ILE A 7 8.25 7.45 16.40
C ILE A 7 8.63 8.18 17.69
N ARG A 8 8.11 9.40 17.87
CA ARG A 8 8.36 10.22 19.06
C ARG A 8 7.57 9.68 20.25
N LYS A 9 8.15 9.73 21.45
CA LYS A 9 7.55 9.19 22.68
C LYS A 9 6.53 10.14 23.34
N GLU A 10 6.48 11.40 22.92
CA GLU A 10 5.50 12.36 23.44
C GLU A 10 4.07 11.92 23.09
N PRO A 11 3.12 11.83 24.05
CA PRO A 11 1.76 11.33 23.84
C PRO A 11 1.07 11.80 22.54
N LYS A 12 1.00 13.12 22.33
CA LYS A 12 0.33 13.71 21.17
C LYS A 12 1.04 13.42 19.84
N GLN A 13 2.36 13.25 19.86
CA GLN A 13 3.15 12.96 18.66
C GLN A 13 3.22 11.45 18.39
N TYR A 14 3.22 10.63 19.44
CA TYR A 14 3.31 9.17 19.36
C TYR A 14 2.17 8.59 18.53
N LEU A 15 0.92 8.90 18.88
CA LEU A 15 -0.24 8.39 18.15
C LEU A 15 -0.21 8.79 16.68
N LYS A 16 0.20 10.03 16.38
CA LYS A 16 0.33 10.52 15.02
C LYS A 16 1.45 9.81 14.24
N ASP A 17 2.63 9.69 14.82
CA ASP A 17 3.76 9.00 14.18
C ASP A 17 3.45 7.51 13.99
N PHE A 18 2.73 6.90 14.94
CA PHE A 18 2.27 5.52 14.83
C PHE A 18 1.20 5.38 13.74
N SER A 19 0.30 6.36 13.58
CA SER A 19 -0.65 6.44 12.47
C SER A 19 0.07 6.52 11.11
N GLU A 20 1.09 7.38 11.00
CA GLU A 20 1.94 7.52 9.81
C GLU A 20 2.67 6.21 9.48
N TYR A 21 3.20 5.52 10.51
CA TYR A 21 3.81 4.20 10.37
C TYR A 21 2.83 3.15 9.85
N MET A 22 1.65 3.00 10.48
CA MET A 22 0.66 2.01 10.08
C MET A 22 0.17 2.23 8.65
N ALA A 23 0.01 3.48 8.22
CA ALA A 23 -0.32 3.78 6.82
C ALA A 23 0.76 3.29 5.84
N ILE A 24 2.06 3.45 6.18
CA ILE A 24 3.18 2.92 5.38
C ILE A 24 3.20 1.38 5.37
N VAL A 25 2.94 0.74 6.52
CA VAL A 25 2.84 -0.72 6.61
C VAL A 25 1.72 -1.24 5.69
N LEU A 26 0.57 -0.59 5.71
CA LEU A 26 -0.57 -0.91 4.86
C LEU A 26 -0.28 -0.73 3.36
N LEU A 27 0.45 0.31 2.98
CA LEU A 27 0.94 0.50 1.61
C LEU A 27 1.86 -0.66 1.16
N ALA A 28 2.78 -1.07 2.03
CA ALA A 28 3.79 -2.08 1.72
C ALA A 28 3.25 -3.52 1.77
N ARG A 29 2.35 -3.82 2.71
CA ARG A 29 1.90 -5.18 3.02
C ARG A 29 0.53 -5.53 2.46
N CYS A 30 -0.29 -4.52 2.15
CA CYS A 30 -1.63 -4.70 1.60
C CYS A 30 -1.83 -3.98 0.25
N GLY A 31 -0.76 -3.42 -0.35
CA GLY A 31 -0.80 -2.84 -1.69
C GLY A 31 -1.79 -1.68 -1.86
N LEU A 32 -2.18 -0.99 -0.79
CA LEU A 32 -3.15 0.09 -0.82
C LEU A 32 -2.63 1.27 -1.67
N ARG A 33 -3.52 2.09 -2.22
CA ARG A 33 -3.14 3.38 -2.84
C ARG A 33 -2.84 4.38 -1.73
N ILE A 34 -1.95 5.33 -1.98
CA ILE A 34 -1.57 6.35 -0.99
C ILE A 34 -2.76 7.11 -0.38
N LYS A 35 -3.81 7.37 -1.16
CA LYS A 35 -5.01 8.09 -0.68
C LYS A 35 -5.99 7.24 0.11
N GLU A 36 -5.91 5.92 0.02
CA GLU A 36 -6.84 5.01 0.70
C GLU A 36 -6.67 5.05 2.23
N PRO A 37 -5.47 4.85 2.83
CA PRO A 37 -5.31 4.93 4.28
C PRO A 37 -5.65 6.33 4.83
N LEU A 38 -5.48 7.40 4.05
CA LEU A 38 -5.83 8.76 4.48
C LEU A 38 -7.35 8.96 4.68
N ARG A 39 -8.18 8.09 4.08
CA ARG A 39 -9.64 8.16 4.11
C ARG A 39 -10.27 7.01 4.90
N LEU A 40 -9.46 6.09 5.43
CA LEU A 40 -9.98 5.00 6.25
C LEU A 40 -10.61 5.56 7.51
N GLN A 41 -11.78 5.01 7.85
CA GLN A 41 -12.52 5.30 9.06
C GLN A 41 -12.49 4.04 9.93
N LEU A 42 -12.79 4.18 11.22
CA LEU A 42 -12.74 3.05 12.16
C LEU A 42 -13.56 1.85 11.69
N TYR A 43 -14.78 2.08 11.19
CA TYR A 43 -15.67 1.00 10.71
C TYR A 43 -15.19 0.30 9.45
N HIS A 44 -14.22 0.86 8.72
CA HIS A 44 -13.67 0.22 7.53
C HIS A 44 -12.77 -0.98 7.89
N TYR A 45 -12.15 -0.99 9.07
CA TYR A 45 -11.36 -2.12 9.52
C TYR A 45 -12.21 -3.07 10.37
N ARG A 46 -12.32 -4.33 9.92
CA ARG A 46 -13.06 -5.39 10.59
C ARG A 46 -12.06 -6.31 11.29
N CYS A 47 -11.81 -6.08 12.57
CA CYS A 47 -10.80 -6.82 13.34
C CYS A 47 -11.03 -8.35 13.33
N ARG A 48 -12.29 -8.80 13.50
CA ARG A 48 -12.64 -10.23 13.50
C ARG A 48 -12.34 -10.92 12.18
N GLU A 49 -12.63 -10.24 11.07
CA GLU A 49 -12.39 -10.75 9.71
C GLU A 49 -10.92 -10.52 9.27
N ARG A 50 -10.19 -9.63 9.94
CA ARG A 50 -8.89 -9.09 9.53
C ARG A 50 -8.92 -8.56 8.10
N THR A 51 -9.92 -7.75 7.83
CA THR A 51 -10.14 -7.15 6.51
C THR A 51 -10.34 -5.66 6.59
N ILE A 52 -9.87 -4.94 5.57
CA ILE A 52 -10.16 -3.52 5.38
C ILE A 52 -11.11 -3.37 4.21
N TYR A 53 -12.26 -2.77 4.46
CA TYR A 53 -13.20 -2.35 3.43
C TYR A 53 -12.75 -1.03 2.83
N ILE A 54 -12.57 -0.99 1.51
CA ILE A 54 -12.26 0.25 0.79
C ILE A 54 -13.52 0.71 0.07
N GLU A 55 -14.24 1.66 0.68
CA GLU A 55 -15.41 2.30 0.08
C GLU A 55 -14.98 3.35 -0.97
N LYS A 56 -15.66 3.36 -2.13
CA LYS A 56 -15.67 4.45 -3.12
C LYS A 56 -14.29 4.99 -3.44
N THR A 57 -13.48 4.15 -4.07
CA THR A 57 -12.25 4.63 -4.73
C THR A 57 -12.58 5.53 -5.93
N LYS A 58 -11.54 6.13 -6.55
CA LYS A 58 -11.61 6.96 -7.78
C LYS A 58 -12.41 6.32 -8.94
N PHE A 59 -12.80 5.05 -8.82
CA PHE A 59 -13.45 4.23 -9.83
C PHE A 59 -14.75 3.56 -9.37
N ASN A 60 -15.30 3.96 -8.21
CA ASN A 60 -16.57 3.47 -7.67
C ASN A 60 -16.69 1.94 -7.50
N LYS A 61 -15.55 1.24 -7.44
CA LYS A 61 -15.49 -0.19 -7.08
C LYS A 61 -15.04 -0.32 -5.64
N ASP A 62 -15.91 -0.90 -4.83
CA ASP A 62 -15.63 -1.29 -3.46
C ASP A 62 -14.83 -2.59 -3.47
N ARG A 63 -13.98 -2.78 -2.47
CA ARG A 63 -13.24 -4.03 -2.31
C ARG A 63 -12.88 -4.29 -0.87
N LEU A 64 -12.82 -5.58 -0.55
CA LEU A 64 -12.39 -6.06 0.74
C LEU A 64 -10.94 -6.55 0.65
N ILE A 65 -10.07 -5.98 1.49
CA ILE A 65 -8.64 -6.26 1.48
C ILE A 65 -8.29 -7.11 2.70
N PRO A 66 -7.90 -8.39 2.54
CA PRO A 66 -7.39 -9.18 3.64
C PRO A 66 -6.07 -8.59 4.18
N VAL A 67 -5.98 -8.51 5.50
CA VAL A 67 -4.83 -8.01 6.23
C VAL A 67 -4.01 -9.20 6.75
N PRO A 68 -2.70 -9.27 6.48
CA PRO A 68 -1.84 -10.32 7.04
C PRO A 68 -1.90 -10.35 8.56
N ARG A 69 -1.83 -11.55 9.17
CA ARG A 69 -1.99 -11.73 10.63
C ARG A 69 -1.09 -10.82 11.46
N SER A 70 0.17 -10.65 11.06
CA SER A 70 1.12 -9.77 11.76
C SER A 70 0.70 -8.29 11.71
N VAL A 71 0.17 -7.85 10.56
CA VAL A 71 -0.28 -6.46 10.37
C VAL A 71 -1.59 -6.21 11.10
N ALA A 72 -2.48 -7.21 11.16
CA ALA A 72 -3.71 -7.13 11.93
C ALA A 72 -3.40 -6.97 13.43
N ALA A 73 -2.45 -7.75 13.98
CA ALA A 73 -2.00 -7.58 15.36
C ALA A 73 -1.43 -6.17 15.63
N GLU A 74 -0.64 -5.62 14.70
CA GLU A 74 -0.17 -4.24 14.80
C GLU A 74 -1.30 -3.20 14.72
N LEU A 75 -2.33 -3.42 13.89
CA LEU A 75 -3.52 -2.57 13.83
C LEU A 75 -4.33 -2.63 15.12
N ASP A 76 -4.51 -3.81 15.70
CA ASP A 76 -5.25 -3.99 16.95
C ASP A 76 -4.50 -3.31 18.11
N ASN A 77 -3.16 -3.43 18.15
CA ASN A 77 -2.33 -2.67 19.08
C ASN A 77 -2.45 -1.16 18.87
N TYR A 78 -2.45 -0.71 17.61
CA TYR A 78 -2.67 0.70 17.28
C TYR A 78 -4.02 1.20 17.77
N LEU A 79 -5.09 0.43 17.63
CA LEU A 79 -6.43 0.79 18.12
C LEU A 79 -6.45 0.89 19.64
N ALA A 80 -5.84 -0.06 20.36
CA ALA A 80 -5.74 0.00 21.82
C ALA A 80 -4.98 1.25 22.30
N VAL A 81 -3.87 1.60 21.63
CA VAL A 81 -3.14 2.85 21.86
C VAL A 81 -4.05 4.04 21.57
N ARG A 82 -4.70 4.08 20.41
CA ARG A 82 -5.59 5.17 20.00
C ARG A 82 -6.67 5.41 21.06
N ASP A 83 -7.32 4.38 21.54
CA ASP A 83 -8.39 4.48 22.53
C ASP A 83 -7.87 5.06 23.87
N ALA A 84 -6.67 4.67 24.29
CA ALA A 84 -6.04 5.21 25.50
C ALA A 84 -5.67 6.70 25.37
N PHE A 85 -5.28 7.18 24.18
CA PHE A 85 -4.85 8.56 23.96
C PHE A 85 -5.98 9.51 23.55
N MET A 86 -7.08 9.01 22.98
CA MET A 86 -8.11 9.85 22.38
C MET A 86 -9.27 10.22 23.31
N GLY A 87 -9.51 9.48 24.40
CA GLY A 87 -10.57 9.84 25.36
C GLY A 87 -11.92 10.09 24.69
N GLU A 88 -12.47 11.29 24.84
CA GLU A 88 -13.76 11.70 24.23
C GLU A 88 -13.67 12.19 22.77
N ASP A 89 -12.49 12.27 22.17
CA ASP A 89 -12.33 12.75 20.79
C ASP A 89 -12.98 11.78 19.78
N LYS A 90 -13.96 12.30 19.03
CA LYS A 90 -14.79 11.56 18.07
C LYS A 90 -14.19 11.50 16.66
N ASN A 91 -12.88 11.67 16.50
CA ASN A 91 -12.24 11.58 15.18
C ASN A 91 -12.60 10.26 14.47
N PRO A 92 -13.35 10.30 13.35
CA PRO A 92 -13.85 9.10 12.70
C PRO A 92 -12.77 8.35 11.91
N TYR A 93 -11.65 9.01 11.63
CA TYR A 93 -10.58 8.42 10.84
C TYR A 93 -9.86 7.33 11.62
N LEU A 94 -9.57 6.23 10.93
CA LEU A 94 -8.77 5.13 11.46
C LEU A 94 -7.38 5.65 11.84
N PHE A 95 -6.75 6.42 10.96
CA PHE A 95 -5.43 7.00 11.21
C PHE A 95 -5.51 8.49 11.52
N VAL A 96 -5.04 8.84 12.71
CA VAL A 96 -5.15 10.19 13.27
C VAL A 96 -4.10 11.12 12.67
N GLY A 97 -4.57 12.25 12.16
CA GLY A 97 -3.74 13.37 11.73
C GLY A 97 -3.80 14.55 12.70
N ASN A 98 -3.56 15.76 12.19
CA ASN A 98 -3.65 16.99 12.99
C ASN A 98 -5.11 17.49 13.05
N ARG A 99 -5.51 18.11 14.17
CA ARG A 99 -6.77 18.89 14.33
C ARG A 99 -8.04 18.10 13.94
N GLN A 100 -8.26 16.92 14.52
CA GLN A 100 -9.42 16.04 14.26
C GLN A 100 -9.60 15.60 12.80
N LYS A 101 -8.53 15.63 12.00
CA LYS A 101 -8.54 15.13 10.61
C LYS A 101 -7.79 13.80 10.52
N GLY A 102 -7.99 13.12 9.40
CA GLY A 102 -7.14 12.00 9.00
C GLY A 102 -5.72 12.44 8.63
N LEU A 103 -4.90 11.46 8.26
CA LEU A 103 -3.54 11.71 7.79
C LEU A 103 -3.48 12.65 6.57
N ASN A 104 -2.36 13.37 6.48
CA ASN A 104 -2.08 14.31 5.40
C ASN A 104 -1.13 13.69 4.35
N ASP A 105 -1.48 13.77 3.07
CA ASP A 105 -0.70 13.17 1.96
C ASP A 105 0.74 13.73 1.87
N PRO A 106 0.98 15.06 1.84
CA PRO A 106 2.32 15.63 1.92
C PRO A 106 3.15 15.11 3.10
N ARG A 107 2.54 15.01 4.29
CA ARG A 107 3.23 14.51 5.48
C ARG A 107 3.61 13.03 5.34
N LEU A 108 2.71 12.19 4.83
CA LEU A 108 2.99 10.77 4.63
C LEU A 108 4.11 10.55 3.60
N ARG A 109 4.11 11.34 2.51
CA ARG A 109 5.21 11.36 1.53
C ARG A 109 6.53 11.74 2.16
N PHE A 110 6.54 12.78 2.99
CA PHE A 110 7.73 13.22 3.70
C PHE A 110 8.31 12.13 4.62
N VAL A 111 7.46 11.46 5.40
CA VAL A 111 7.87 10.33 6.25
C VAL A 111 8.46 9.20 5.42
N PHE A 112 7.82 8.87 4.28
CA PHE A 112 8.34 7.87 3.35
C PHE A 112 9.71 8.25 2.79
N HIS A 113 9.87 9.46 2.24
CA HIS A 113 11.13 9.88 1.62
C HIS A 113 12.26 9.95 2.64
N ARG A 114 11.97 10.41 3.87
CA ARG A 114 12.92 10.36 4.98
C ARG A 114 13.35 8.93 5.31
N ALA A 115 12.40 8.00 5.40
CA ALA A 115 12.72 6.60 5.64
C ALA A 115 13.51 5.96 4.49
N ALA A 116 13.22 6.34 3.24
CA ALA A 116 13.98 5.90 2.07
C ALA A 116 15.43 6.42 2.10
N HIS A 117 15.63 7.67 2.54
CA HIS A 117 16.94 8.25 2.77
C HIS A 117 17.69 7.55 3.91
N ASP A 118 17.03 7.29 5.05
CA ASP A 118 17.64 6.63 6.20
C ASP A 118 18.17 5.22 5.89
N ILE A 119 17.61 4.55 4.89
CA ILE A 119 18.06 3.22 4.45
C ILE A 119 18.90 3.25 3.16
N GLY A 120 19.26 4.44 2.67
CA GLY A 120 20.17 4.63 1.53
C GLY A 120 19.62 4.19 0.17
N ILE A 121 18.29 4.18 -0.01
CA ILE A 121 17.66 3.84 -1.30
C ILE A 121 17.16 5.07 -2.06
N ASP A 122 17.25 6.26 -1.48
CA ASP A 122 16.97 7.49 -2.19
C ASP A 122 18.10 7.77 -3.17
N ARG A 123 17.74 7.89 -4.45
CA ARG A 123 18.68 8.22 -5.51
C ARG A 123 18.06 9.28 -6.40
N PRO A 124 18.85 10.22 -6.94
CA PRO A 124 18.36 11.15 -7.93
C PRO A 124 17.86 10.38 -9.15
N ARG A 125 16.92 11.00 -9.89
CA ARG A 125 16.46 10.42 -11.14
C ARG A 125 17.64 10.26 -12.10
N GLN A 126 17.84 9.05 -12.60
CA GLN A 126 18.88 8.73 -13.57
C GLN A 126 18.25 8.19 -14.85
N VAL A 127 18.84 8.56 -15.99
CA VAL A 127 18.49 8.01 -17.30
C VAL A 127 19.71 7.26 -17.81
N ILE A 128 19.57 5.96 -18.02
CA ILE A 128 20.63 5.10 -18.55
C ILE A 128 20.07 4.41 -19.79
N GLY A 129 20.58 4.78 -20.97
CA GLY A 129 19.99 4.39 -22.26
C GLY A 129 18.51 4.82 -22.34
N HIS A 130 17.62 3.86 -22.65
CA HIS A 130 16.16 4.09 -22.69
C HIS A 130 15.45 3.85 -21.35
N MET A 131 16.19 3.62 -20.26
CA MET A 131 15.62 3.32 -18.94
C MET A 131 15.67 4.54 -18.01
N ILE A 132 14.57 4.75 -17.30
CA ILE A 132 14.41 5.81 -16.29
C ILE A 132 14.41 5.16 -14.90
N PHE A 133 15.43 5.45 -14.11
CA PHE A 133 15.50 5.11 -12.69
C PHE A 133 15.01 6.30 -11.89
N ALA A 134 13.73 6.28 -11.51
CA ALA A 134 13.13 7.33 -10.70
C ALA A 134 13.40 7.10 -9.21
N SER A 135 13.45 8.18 -8.43
CA SER A 135 13.51 8.10 -6.98
C SER A 135 12.31 7.33 -6.42
N PRO A 136 12.49 6.55 -5.33
CA PRO A 136 11.38 5.86 -4.68
C PRO A 136 10.26 6.82 -4.29
N THR A 137 9.03 6.39 -4.48
CA THR A 137 7.83 7.11 -4.01
C THR A 137 6.97 6.18 -3.15
N PRO A 138 5.98 6.68 -2.40
CA PRO A 138 5.07 5.78 -1.70
C PRO A 138 4.33 4.80 -2.63
N HIS A 139 4.13 5.18 -3.90
CA HIS A 139 3.54 4.27 -4.90
C HIS A 139 4.48 3.10 -5.25
N SER A 140 5.80 3.27 -5.06
CA SER A 140 6.78 2.19 -5.22
C SER A 140 6.51 1.03 -4.24
N LEU A 141 6.00 1.29 -3.03
CA LEU A 141 5.61 0.22 -2.09
C LEU A 141 4.51 -0.66 -2.64
N ARG A 142 3.49 -0.03 -3.25
CA ARG A 142 2.40 -0.74 -3.93
C ARG A 142 2.89 -1.52 -5.15
N HIS A 143 3.84 -0.96 -5.89
CA HIS A 143 4.49 -1.66 -6.99
C HIS A 143 5.23 -2.91 -6.49
N SER A 144 6.05 -2.76 -5.44
CA SER A 144 6.78 -3.86 -4.81
C SER A 144 5.83 -4.93 -4.25
N PHE A 145 4.71 -4.54 -3.65
CA PHE A 145 3.67 -5.49 -3.20
C PHE A 145 3.18 -6.36 -4.36
N ALA A 146 2.84 -5.76 -5.50
CA ALA A 146 2.34 -6.48 -6.66
C ALA A 146 3.38 -7.44 -7.24
N VAL A 147 4.60 -6.96 -7.47
CA VAL A 147 5.70 -7.77 -7.99
C VAL A 147 6.02 -8.93 -7.05
N ASN A 148 6.12 -8.68 -5.74
CA ASN A 148 6.40 -9.73 -4.76
C ASN A 148 5.24 -10.72 -4.64
N THR A 149 4.00 -10.30 -4.81
CA THR A 149 2.85 -11.22 -4.84
C THR A 149 2.95 -12.18 -6.02
N LEU A 150 3.23 -11.66 -7.21
CA LEU A 150 3.36 -12.49 -8.41
C LEU A 150 4.61 -13.38 -8.37
N LYS A 151 5.73 -12.90 -7.79
CA LYS A 151 6.91 -13.74 -7.54
C LYS A 151 6.58 -14.91 -6.61
N ARG A 152 5.84 -14.68 -5.53
CA ARG A 152 5.40 -15.76 -4.62
C ARG A 152 4.47 -16.76 -5.29
N ILE A 153 3.63 -16.32 -6.23
CA ILE A 153 2.81 -17.23 -7.05
C ILE A 153 3.73 -18.14 -7.88
N LYS A 154 4.73 -17.55 -8.57
CA LYS A 154 5.74 -18.32 -9.32
C LYS A 154 6.52 -19.30 -8.44
N GLU A 155 6.97 -18.86 -7.27
CA GLU A 155 7.73 -19.67 -6.30
C GLU A 155 6.94 -20.88 -5.79
N ARG A 156 5.60 -20.82 -5.83
CA ARG A 156 4.71 -21.94 -5.47
C ARG A 156 4.45 -22.92 -6.63
N GLY A 157 5.01 -22.64 -7.81
CA GLY A 157 4.80 -23.43 -9.02
C GLY A 157 3.60 -22.98 -9.87
N ASP A 158 2.86 -21.95 -9.43
CA ASP A 158 1.69 -21.44 -10.16
C ASP A 158 2.10 -20.43 -11.25
N CYS A 159 1.25 -20.27 -12.27
CA CYS A 159 1.46 -19.28 -13.33
C CYS A 159 1.10 -17.86 -12.84
N PRO A 160 2.03 -16.89 -12.84
CA PRO A 160 1.73 -15.50 -12.46
C PRO A 160 0.66 -14.84 -13.33
N GLN A 161 0.50 -15.27 -14.58
CA GLN A 161 -0.52 -14.74 -15.48
C GLN A 161 -1.94 -15.05 -14.97
N HIS A 162 -2.17 -16.24 -14.40
CA HIS A 162 -3.45 -16.62 -13.80
C HIS A 162 -3.76 -15.83 -12.51
N GLY A 163 -2.73 -15.35 -11.81
CA GLY A 163 -2.88 -14.49 -10.65
C GLY A 163 -3.21 -13.03 -10.97
N LEU A 164 -3.00 -12.58 -12.22
CA LEU A 164 -3.19 -11.19 -12.60
C LEU A 164 -4.61 -10.66 -12.42
N PRO A 165 -5.69 -11.40 -12.78
CA PRO A 165 -7.04 -10.88 -12.61
C PRO A 165 -7.40 -10.65 -11.14
N VAL A 166 -7.05 -11.61 -10.28
CA VAL A 166 -7.25 -11.52 -8.83
C VAL A 166 -6.46 -10.35 -8.24
N LEU A 167 -5.18 -10.20 -8.63
CA LEU A 167 -4.35 -9.10 -8.18
C LEU A 167 -4.85 -7.74 -8.69
N ALA A 168 -5.35 -7.67 -9.92
CA ALA A 168 -5.92 -6.45 -10.49
C ALA A 168 -7.17 -6.02 -9.70
N ALA A 169 -8.08 -6.95 -9.39
CA ALA A 169 -9.25 -6.70 -8.56
C ALA A 169 -8.85 -6.28 -7.14
N TYR A 170 -7.91 -6.98 -6.52
CA TYR A 170 -7.35 -6.65 -5.20
C TYR A 170 -6.76 -5.24 -5.16
N MET A 171 -6.00 -4.87 -6.19
CA MET A 171 -5.41 -3.54 -6.32
C MET A 171 -6.45 -2.50 -6.79
N GLY A 172 -7.62 -2.91 -7.27
CA GLY A 172 -8.64 -2.05 -7.87
C GLY A 172 -8.20 -1.40 -9.19
N HIS A 173 -7.35 -2.06 -9.97
CA HIS A 173 -7.00 -1.60 -11.31
C HIS A 173 -8.17 -1.86 -12.25
N GLN A 174 -8.64 -0.83 -12.95
CA GLN A 174 -9.69 -0.99 -13.96
C GLN A 174 -9.13 -1.53 -15.29
N ILE A 175 -7.88 -1.22 -15.59
CA ILE A 175 -7.22 -1.66 -16.82
C ILE A 175 -6.16 -2.69 -16.44
N TYR A 176 -6.34 -3.94 -16.91
CA TYR A 176 -5.42 -5.06 -16.64
C TYR A 176 -3.99 -4.75 -17.06
N GLN A 177 -3.78 -3.90 -18.07
CA GLN A 177 -2.47 -3.44 -18.52
C GLN A 177 -1.63 -2.79 -17.40
N TYR A 178 -2.25 -2.15 -16.41
CA TYR A 178 -1.52 -1.61 -15.26
C TYR A 178 -0.97 -2.70 -14.36
N THR A 179 -1.64 -3.84 -14.25
CA THR A 179 -1.18 -5.02 -13.50
C THR A 179 -0.23 -5.87 -14.34
N ALA A 180 -0.48 -6.03 -15.64
CA ALA A 180 0.40 -6.78 -16.55
C ALA A 180 1.82 -6.17 -16.60
N LYS A 181 1.96 -4.85 -16.44
CA LYS A 181 3.28 -4.20 -16.30
C LYS A 181 4.18 -4.84 -15.21
N TYR A 182 3.62 -5.46 -14.17
CA TYR A 182 4.41 -6.10 -13.11
C TYR A 182 5.10 -7.38 -13.56
N LEU A 183 4.56 -8.13 -14.53
CA LEU A 183 5.17 -9.37 -15.01
C LEU A 183 6.56 -9.11 -15.64
N LYS A 184 6.81 -7.89 -16.15
CA LYS A 184 8.13 -7.48 -16.69
C LYS A 184 9.26 -7.50 -15.66
N PHE A 185 8.91 -7.61 -14.37
CA PHE A 185 9.82 -7.65 -13.23
C PHE A 185 9.91 -9.04 -12.56
N ILE A 186 9.27 -10.06 -13.14
CA ILE A 186 9.31 -11.45 -12.66
C ILE A 186 10.27 -12.28 -13.48
N ASP A 187 10.29 -12.08 -14.79
CA ASP A 187 11.14 -12.82 -15.71
C ASP A 187 11.48 -11.97 -16.94
N ALA A 188 12.75 -11.97 -17.36
CA ALA A 188 13.19 -11.27 -18.56
C ALA A 188 12.68 -11.96 -19.84
N GLU A 189 12.49 -13.28 -19.79
CA GLU A 189 12.06 -14.10 -20.94
C GLU A 189 10.56 -13.95 -21.26
N GLN A 190 9.73 -13.63 -20.26
CA GLN A 190 8.28 -13.54 -20.44
C GLN A 190 7.78 -12.21 -21.04
N ARG A 191 8.67 -11.34 -21.54
CA ARG A 191 8.30 -10.02 -22.10
C ARG A 191 7.37 -10.09 -23.31
N GLN A 192 7.50 -11.11 -24.15
CA GLN A 192 6.73 -11.26 -25.40
C GLN A 192 5.28 -11.69 -25.11
N GLY A 193 5.08 -12.81 -24.40
CA GLY A 193 3.74 -13.30 -24.03
C GLY A 193 2.95 -12.34 -23.14
N LEU A 194 3.65 -11.41 -22.48
CA LEU A 194 3.08 -10.29 -21.73
C LEU A 194 2.39 -9.23 -22.59
N LEU A 195 3.01 -8.90 -23.73
CA LEU A 195 2.42 -7.97 -24.69
C LEU A 195 1.17 -8.62 -25.29
N ASP A 196 1.26 -9.89 -25.65
CA ASP A 196 0.15 -10.64 -26.25
C ASP A 196 -1.02 -10.82 -25.27
N PHE A 197 -0.76 -11.10 -23.98
CA PHE A 197 -1.79 -11.14 -22.93
C PHE A 197 -2.47 -9.78 -22.70
N ALA A 198 -1.67 -8.70 -22.62
CA ALA A 198 -2.19 -7.36 -22.38
C ALA A 198 -2.93 -6.75 -23.58
N ILE A 199 -2.66 -7.25 -24.79
CA ILE A 199 -3.36 -6.90 -26.03
C ILE A 199 -4.65 -7.71 -26.17
N SER A 200 -4.65 -9.01 -25.84
CA SER A 200 -5.83 -9.87 -25.96
C SER A 200 -6.98 -9.50 -24.99
N HIS A 201 -6.67 -8.95 -23.82
CA HIS A 201 -7.67 -8.56 -22.81
C HIS A 201 -7.96 -7.05 -22.82
N LYS A 202 -7.82 -6.39 -23.97
CA LYS A 202 -8.15 -4.96 -24.14
C LYS A 202 -9.65 -4.67 -24.16
N GLU A 203 -10.47 -5.67 -24.49
CA GLU A 203 -11.90 -5.50 -24.77
C GLU A 203 -12.82 -5.92 -23.61
N ASP A 204 -12.31 -6.56 -22.56
CA ASP A 204 -13.10 -6.93 -21.37
C ASP A 204 -13.19 -5.75 -20.39
N ILE A 205 -14.19 -4.88 -20.62
CA ILE A 205 -14.56 -3.72 -19.76
C ILE A 205 -15.69 -4.11 -18.80
#